data_AF-A0A959IWQ3-F1
#
_entry.id   AF-A0A959IWQ3-F1
#
_cell.length_a   1.000
_cell.length_b   1.000
_cell.length_c   1.000
_cell.angle_alpha   90.00
_cell.angle_beta   90.00
_cell.angle_gamma   90.00
#
_symmetry.space_group_name_H-M   'P 1'
#
loop_
_entity.id
_entity.type
_entity.pdbx_description
1 polymer ?
#
loop_
_entity_poly.entity_id
_entity_poly.type
_entity_poly.pdbx_seq_one_letter_code
_entity_poly.pdbx_strand_id
1 'polypeptide(L)'
;MKRKTLQRLLLLTGILLLATTDIWAQNELDQNLFEPELVMEHQKAIGLTESQKTVIIQEIQTAQAEFTKWQWELRSATDELQEMIASQKVDESRTIQQLEKILELERNIKQIQMRLMIRIKNQLTRQQQEKLLALKKH
;
A
#
# COMPACT_ATOMS: atom_id res chain seq x y z
N MET A 1 29.24 23.38 -1.20
CA MET A 1 28.10 23.63 -2.13
C MET A 1 28.52 23.11 -3.51
N LYS A 2 27.91 22.16 -4.22
CA LYS A 2 26.58 21.55 -4.18
C LYS A 2 26.69 20.09 -4.69
N ARG A 3 26.67 19.09 -3.80
CA ARG A 3 26.46 17.66 -4.13
C ARG A 3 24.97 17.38 -4.40
N LYS A 4 24.33 18.14 -5.28
CA LYS A 4 22.86 18.11 -5.50
C LYS A 4 22.43 17.55 -6.87
N THR A 5 23.27 16.79 -7.55
CA THR A 5 22.98 16.29 -8.91
C THR A 5 22.76 14.78 -9.03
N LEU A 6 22.74 14.01 -7.93
CA LEU A 6 22.55 12.53 -7.99
C LEU A 6 21.37 11.97 -7.17
N GLN A 7 20.49 12.80 -6.62
CA GLN A 7 19.29 12.33 -5.88
C GLN A 7 17.95 12.68 -6.56
N ARG A 8 17.98 13.13 -7.82
CA ARG A 8 16.78 13.39 -8.63
C ARG A 8 16.46 12.24 -9.59
N LEU A 9 16.88 11.03 -9.23
CA LEU A 9 16.68 9.81 -10.00
C LEU A 9 16.01 8.77 -9.11
N LEU A 10 14.75 9.01 -8.68
CA LEU A 10 13.78 7.97 -8.29
C LEU A 10 12.41 8.46 -7.80
N LEU A 11 12.09 9.75 -7.88
CA LEU A 11 10.77 10.25 -7.49
C LEU A 11 10.26 11.28 -8.51
N LEU A 12 9.03 11.08 -8.98
CA LEU A 12 8.14 12.02 -9.68
C LEU A 12 8.19 12.06 -11.22
N THR A 13 7.55 11.09 -11.87
CA THR A 13 6.71 11.26 -13.10
C THR A 13 6.18 9.87 -13.49
N GLY A 14 4.89 9.58 -13.64
CA GLY A 14 3.72 10.42 -13.76
C GLY A 14 2.52 9.84 -13.01
N ILE A 15 1.90 10.74 -12.28
CA ILE A 15 0.51 10.67 -11.88
C ILE A 15 -0.31 10.80 -13.17
N LEU A 16 -1.05 9.77 -13.55
CA LEU A 16 -2.27 9.93 -14.34
C LEU A 16 -3.42 9.45 -13.47
N LEU A 17 -4.01 10.41 -12.75
CA LEU A 17 -5.30 10.31 -12.10
C LEU A 17 -6.37 10.10 -13.19
N LEU A 18 -7.04 8.96 -13.19
CA LEU A 18 -8.45 8.87 -13.54
C LEU A 18 -9.15 8.05 -12.45
N ALA A 19 -9.75 8.80 -11.52
CA ALA A 19 -10.84 8.53 -10.57
C ALA A 19 -11.21 7.04 -10.32
N THR A 20 -11.31 6.55 -9.08
CA THR A 20 -12.07 7.15 -7.96
C THR A 20 -11.50 6.74 -6.60
N THR A 21 -11.23 7.72 -5.75
CA THR A 21 -11.39 7.70 -4.27
C THR A 21 -11.49 6.34 -3.55
N ASP A 22 -10.43 5.93 -2.87
CA ASP A 22 -10.54 5.16 -1.62
C ASP A 22 -10.36 6.05 -0.38
N ILE A 23 -10.53 7.36 -0.52
CA ILE A 23 -10.42 8.32 0.60
C ILE A 23 -11.57 8.12 1.62
N TRP A 24 -12.67 7.43 1.26
CA TRP A 24 -13.81 7.22 2.14
C TRP A 24 -13.83 5.86 2.87
N ALA A 25 -13.19 4.82 2.32
CA ALA A 25 -13.18 3.47 2.93
C ALA A 25 -11.92 3.17 3.75
N GLN A 26 -10.74 3.67 3.33
CA GLN A 26 -9.52 3.55 4.14
C GLN A 26 -9.69 4.27 5.49
N ASN A 27 -10.25 5.48 5.49
CA ASN A 27 -10.32 6.32 6.70
C ASN A 27 -11.23 5.76 7.82
N GLU A 28 -12.29 4.99 7.50
CA GLU A 28 -13.16 4.37 8.50
C GLU A 28 -12.66 2.98 8.94
N LEU A 29 -12.12 2.18 8.02
CA LEU A 29 -11.59 0.85 8.33
C LEU A 29 -10.22 0.93 9.05
N ASP A 30 -9.43 1.95 8.77
CA ASP A 30 -8.10 2.15 9.37
C ASP A 30 -8.15 2.67 10.81
N GLN A 31 -9.33 3.08 11.32
CA GLN A 31 -9.42 3.56 12.70
C GLN A 31 -8.95 2.52 13.72
N ASN A 32 -9.14 1.23 13.43
CA ASN A 32 -8.77 0.14 14.33
C ASN A 32 -7.54 -0.65 13.88
N LEU A 33 -6.99 -0.35 12.71
CA LEU A 33 -5.80 -1.00 12.16
C LEU A 33 -4.56 -0.12 12.34
N PHE A 34 -3.38 -0.71 12.21
CA PHE A 34 -2.12 -0.01 12.44
C PHE A 34 -1.17 -0.26 11.27
N GLU A 35 -0.70 0.84 10.68
CA GLU A 35 0.33 0.79 9.65
C GLU A 35 1.67 0.33 10.25
N PRO A 36 2.49 -0.41 9.48
CA PRO A 36 3.83 -0.81 9.91
C PRO A 36 4.67 0.35 10.45
N GLU A 37 4.64 1.49 9.76
CA GLU A 37 5.43 2.67 10.05
C GLU A 37 5.08 3.21 11.43
N LEU A 38 3.79 3.38 11.74
CA LEU A 38 3.31 3.84 13.04
C LEU A 38 3.76 2.92 14.19
N VAL A 39 3.65 1.60 14.00
CA VAL A 39 4.04 0.62 15.03
C VAL A 39 5.55 0.67 15.25
N MET A 40 6.34 0.75 14.18
CA MET A 40 7.79 0.74 14.25
C MET A 40 8.37 2.06 14.76
N GLU A 41 7.78 3.19 14.40
CA GLU A 41 8.12 4.52 14.91
C GLU A 41 7.91 4.59 16.42
N HIS A 42 6.78 4.09 16.91
CA HIS A 42 6.41 4.14 18.32
C HIS A 42 6.74 2.87 19.12
N GLN A 43 7.59 1.98 18.58
CA GLN A 43 7.91 0.69 19.18
C GLN A 43 8.34 0.79 20.66
N LYS A 44 9.09 1.84 21.02
CA LYS A 44 9.51 2.09 22.42
C LYS A 44 8.35 2.57 23.30
N ALA A 45 7.53 3.50 22.82
CA ALA A 45 6.42 4.09 23.57
C ALA A 45 5.33 3.06 23.90
N ILE A 46 5.10 2.12 22.98
CA ILE A 46 4.13 1.05 23.16
C ILE A 46 4.70 -0.13 23.97
N GLY A 47 6.02 -0.17 24.17
CA GLY A 47 6.68 -1.28 24.87
C GLY A 47 6.65 -2.56 24.04
N LEU A 48 6.98 -2.45 22.75
CA LEU A 48 7.04 -3.60 21.85
C LEU A 48 8.18 -4.54 22.27
N THR A 49 7.86 -5.81 22.48
CA THR A 49 8.88 -6.81 22.82
C THR A 49 9.71 -7.19 21.58
N GLU A 50 10.93 -7.68 21.80
CA GLU A 50 11.81 -8.13 20.70
C GLU A 50 11.19 -9.29 19.90
N SER A 51 10.42 -10.16 20.56
CA SER A 51 9.68 -11.24 19.89
C SER A 51 8.60 -10.69 18.96
N GLN A 52 7.75 -9.77 19.43
CA GLN A 52 6.72 -9.12 18.60
C GLN A 52 7.35 -8.37 17.42
N LYS A 53 8.43 -7.62 17.68
CA LYS A 53 9.16 -6.87 16.65
C LYS A 53 9.69 -7.79 15.55
N THR A 54 10.28 -8.92 15.92
CA THR A 54 10.81 -9.90 14.96
C THR A 54 9.71 -10.42 14.05
N VAL A 55 8.56 -10.81 14.62
CA VAL A 55 7.42 -11.30 13.82
C VAL A 55 6.87 -10.20 12.92
N ILE A 56 6.69 -8.98 13.42
CA ILE A 56 6.20 -7.85 12.62
C ILE A 56 7.13 -7.56 11.44
N ILE A 57 8.45 -7.58 11.63
CA ILE A 57 9.42 -7.39 10.54
C ILE A 57 9.29 -8.49 9.49
N GLN A 58 9.10 -9.74 9.89
CA GLN A 58 8.91 -10.86 8.95
C GLN A 58 7.63 -10.72 8.12
N GLU A 59 6.54 -10.30 8.75
CA GLU A 59 5.27 -10.03 8.05
C GLU A 59 5.42 -8.89 7.04
N ILE A 60 6.11 -7.81 7.43
CA ILE A 60 6.41 -6.68 6.54
C ILE A 60 7.24 -7.14 5.34
N GLN A 61 8.30 -7.91 5.56
CA GLN A 61 9.17 -8.40 4.47
C GLN A 61 8.42 -9.32 3.51
N THR A 62 7.56 -10.19 4.04
CA THR A 62 6.71 -11.07 3.21
C THR A 62 5.77 -10.26 2.34
N ALA A 63 5.08 -9.27 2.92
CA ALA A 63 4.19 -8.40 2.17
C ALA A 63 4.93 -7.54 1.12
N GLN A 64 6.12 -7.01 1.43
CA GLN A 64 6.93 -6.22 0.48
C GLN A 64 7.33 -7.01 -0.77
N ALA A 65 7.69 -8.28 -0.61
CA ALA A 65 8.00 -9.16 -1.73
C ALA A 65 6.80 -9.33 -2.67
N GLU A 66 5.61 -9.54 -2.10
CA GLU A 66 4.37 -9.63 -2.87
C GLU A 66 4.03 -8.29 -3.54
N PHE A 67 4.07 -7.18 -2.80
CA PHE A 67 3.75 -5.84 -3.33
C PHE A 67 4.61 -5.45 -4.52
N THR A 68 5.91 -5.75 -4.46
CA THR A 68 6.82 -5.44 -5.58
C THR A 68 6.32 -6.10 -6.86
N LYS A 69 6.02 -7.40 -6.82
CA LYS A 69 5.49 -8.13 -7.97
C LYS A 69 4.20 -7.50 -8.52
N TRP A 70 3.23 -7.23 -7.64
CA TRP A 70 1.93 -6.69 -8.05
C TRP A 70 2.03 -5.26 -8.60
N GLN A 71 2.94 -4.43 -8.10
CA GLN A 71 3.18 -3.10 -8.64
C GLN A 71 3.68 -3.14 -10.08
N TRP A 72 4.57 -4.09 -10.42
CA TRP A 72 5.02 -4.28 -11.80
C TRP A 72 3.88 -4.71 -12.71
N GLU A 73 3.06 -5.67 -12.27
CA GLU A 73 1.91 -6.15 -13.05
C GLU A 73 0.86 -5.05 -13.26
N LEU A 74 0.53 -4.29 -12.21
CA LEU A 74 -0.43 -3.18 -12.28
C LEU A 74 0.06 -2.10 -13.24
N ARG A 75 1.35 -1.74 -13.18
CA ARG A 75 1.94 -0.77 -14.09
C ARG A 75 1.86 -1.25 -15.53
N SER A 76 2.28 -2.47 -15.80
CA SER A 76 2.22 -3.05 -17.15
C SER A 76 0.78 -3.08 -17.69
N ALA A 77 -0.19 -3.45 -16.86
CA ALA A 77 -1.59 -3.49 -17.27
C ALA A 77 -2.15 -2.08 -17.54
N THR A 78 -1.74 -1.10 -16.75
CA THR A 78 -2.12 0.31 -16.91
C THR A 78 -1.52 0.91 -18.18
N ASP A 79 -0.24 0.65 -18.45
CA ASP A 79 0.45 1.12 -19.66
C ASP A 79 -0.24 0.54 -20.92
N GLU A 80 -0.60 -0.75 -20.90
CA GLU A 80 -1.36 -1.41 -21.98
C GLU A 80 -2.76 -0.78 -22.18
N LEU A 81 -3.48 -0.47 -21.10
CA LEU A 81 -4.77 0.22 -21.20
C LEU A 81 -4.62 1.63 -21.81
N GLN A 82 -3.57 2.36 -21.45
CA GLN A 82 -3.29 3.68 -22.02
C GLN A 82 -3.04 3.59 -23.53
N GLU A 83 -2.28 2.60 -23.98
CA GLU A 83 -2.06 2.36 -25.41
C GLU A 83 -3.35 2.03 -26.16
N MET A 84 -4.23 1.20 -25.58
CA MET A 84 -5.53 0.86 -26.18
C MET A 84 -6.42 2.10 -26.34
N ILE A 85 -6.50 2.95 -25.33
CA ILE A 85 -7.33 4.17 -25.35
C ILE A 85 -6.75 5.25 -26.26
N ALA A 86 -5.42 5.30 -26.44
CA ALA A 86 -4.75 6.24 -27.33
C ALA A 86 -4.94 5.92 -28.83
N SER A 87 -5.48 4.75 -29.16
CA SER A 87 -5.71 4.33 -30.55
C SER A 87 -6.80 5.16 -31.24
N GLN A 88 -6.73 5.28 -32.58
CA GLN A 88 -7.71 6.06 -33.37
C GLN A 88 -9.13 5.50 -33.28
N LYS A 89 -9.26 4.18 -33.07
CA LYS A 89 -10.53 3.49 -32.84
C LYS A 89 -10.34 2.50 -31.70
N VAL A 90 -11.01 2.78 -30.59
CA VAL A 90 -10.97 1.96 -29.38
C VAL A 90 -11.86 0.72 -29.56
N ASP A 91 -11.31 -0.46 -29.33
CA ASP A 91 -12.10 -1.69 -29.15
C ASP A 91 -12.62 -1.71 -27.71
N GLU A 92 -13.90 -1.38 -27.54
CA GLU A 92 -14.54 -1.28 -26.23
C GLU A 92 -14.43 -2.59 -25.45
N SER A 93 -14.72 -3.73 -26.07
CA SER A 93 -14.70 -5.03 -25.39
C SER A 93 -13.31 -5.36 -24.85
N ARG A 94 -12.26 -5.11 -25.64
CA ARG A 94 -10.87 -5.36 -25.19
C ARG A 94 -10.42 -4.38 -24.11
N THR A 95 -10.83 -3.11 -24.24
CA THR A 95 -10.50 -2.06 -23.27
C THR A 95 -11.12 -2.36 -21.90
N ILE A 96 -12.38 -2.81 -21.87
CA ILE A 96 -13.05 -3.20 -20.62
C ILE A 96 -12.40 -4.43 -19.99
N GLN A 97 -12.03 -5.45 -20.78
CA GLN A 97 -11.30 -6.62 -20.24
C GLN A 97 -9.96 -6.21 -19.61
N GLN A 98 -9.24 -5.25 -20.21
CA GLN A 98 -8.01 -4.75 -19.64
C GLN A 98 -8.24 -3.95 -18.34
N LEU A 99 -9.32 -3.17 -18.28
CA LEU A 99 -9.72 -2.50 -17.04
C LEU A 99 -10.07 -3.50 -15.94
N GLU A 100 -10.79 -4.57 -16.25
CA GLU A 100 -11.12 -5.63 -15.28
C GLU A 100 -9.86 -6.27 -14.68
N LYS A 101 -8.83 -6.51 -15.49
CA LYS A 101 -7.52 -6.97 -15.03
C LYS A 101 -6.87 -5.99 -14.05
N ILE A 102 -6.90 -4.70 -14.34
CA ILE A 102 -6.38 -3.65 -13.44
C ILE A 102 -7.12 -3.69 -12.10
N LEU A 103 -8.45 -3.72 -12.12
CA LEU A 103 -9.29 -3.76 -10.92
C LEU A 103 -9.04 -5.02 -10.08
N GLU A 104 -8.80 -6.17 -10.73
CA GLU A 104 -8.39 -7.39 -10.05
C GLU A 104 -7.03 -7.25 -9.35
N LEU A 105 -6.05 -6.64 -10.02
CA LEU A 105 -4.73 -6.38 -9.43
C LEU A 105 -4.84 -5.46 -8.21
N GLU A 106 -5.61 -4.38 -8.31
CA GLU A 106 -5.87 -3.46 -7.19
C GLU A 106 -6.55 -4.17 -6.01
N ARG A 107 -7.54 -5.01 -6.28
CA ARG A 107 -8.21 -5.83 -5.25
C ARG A 107 -7.21 -6.71 -4.52
N ASN A 108 -6.31 -7.38 -5.24
CA ASN A 108 -5.30 -8.26 -4.65
C ASN A 108 -4.31 -7.47 -3.78
N ILE A 109 -3.86 -6.30 -4.23
CA ILE A 109 -2.98 -5.40 -3.47
C ILE A 109 -3.66 -4.98 -2.15
N LYS A 110 -4.92 -4.53 -2.21
CA LYS A 110 -5.69 -4.14 -1.02
C LYS A 110 -5.85 -5.30 -0.03
N GLN A 111 -6.06 -6.52 -0.52
CA GLN A 111 -6.14 -7.71 0.33
C GLN A 111 -4.81 -8.03 1.02
N ILE A 112 -3.67 -7.81 0.37
CA ILE A 112 -2.35 -7.99 0.98
C ILE A 112 -2.13 -6.95 2.08
N GLN A 113 -2.43 -5.68 1.79
CA GLN A 113 -2.34 -4.59 2.78
C GLN A 113 -3.21 -4.88 4.01
N MET A 114 -4.48 -5.27 3.79
CA MET A 114 -5.40 -5.62 4.87
C MET A 114 -4.89 -6.80 5.69
N ARG A 115 -4.41 -7.87 5.03
CA ARG A 115 -3.83 -9.03 5.74
C ARG A 115 -2.63 -8.64 6.58
N LEU A 116 -1.73 -7.81 6.06
CA LEU A 116 -0.57 -7.30 6.81
C LEU A 116 -1.02 -6.55 8.07
N MET A 117 -1.93 -5.59 7.93
CA MET A 117 -2.43 -4.80 9.07
C MET A 117 -3.12 -5.65 10.13
N ILE A 118 -3.92 -6.64 9.72
CA ILE A 118 -4.56 -7.60 10.65
C ILE A 118 -3.50 -8.42 11.39
N ARG A 119 -2.49 -8.95 10.69
CA ARG A 119 -1.42 -9.74 11.30
C ARG A 119 -0.63 -8.91 12.30
N ILE A 120 -0.27 -7.67 11.96
CA ILE A 120 0.39 -6.72 12.87
C ILE A 120 -0.48 -6.47 14.11
N LYS A 121 -1.76 -6.11 13.93
CA LYS A 121 -2.68 -5.88 15.05
C LYS A 121 -2.76 -7.09 15.99
N ASN A 122 -2.77 -8.30 15.44
CA ASN A 122 -2.83 -9.54 16.22
C ASN A 122 -1.55 -9.84 17.01
N GLN A 123 -0.41 -9.24 16.65
CA GLN A 123 0.82 -9.31 17.46
C GLN A 123 0.79 -8.34 18.65
N LEU A 124 -0.08 -7.35 18.65
CA LEU A 124 -0.10 -6.29 19.65
C LEU A 124 -1.09 -6.61 20.78
N THR A 125 -0.66 -6.38 22.03
CA THR A 125 -1.54 -6.48 23.19
C THR A 125 -2.60 -5.38 23.18
N ARG A 126 -3.70 -5.59 23.90
CA ARG A 126 -4.76 -4.56 24.03
C ARG A 126 -4.20 -3.20 24.48
N GLN A 127 -3.30 -3.20 25.47
CA GLN A 127 -2.66 -1.98 25.96
C GLN A 127 -1.77 -1.30 24.91
N GLN A 128 -1.05 -2.07 24.09
CA GLN A 128 -0.26 -1.53 22.97
C GLN A 128 -1.17 -0.89 21.91
N GLN A 129 -2.28 -1.54 21.58
CA GLN A 129 -3.27 -1.02 20.62
C GLN A 129 -3.91 0.29 21.11
N GLU A 130 -4.31 0.36 22.38
CA GLU A 130 -4.88 1.58 22.99
C GLU A 130 -3.89 2.76 22.94
N LYS A 131 -2.60 2.50 23.20
CA LYS A 131 -1.55 3.53 23.05
C LYS A 131 -1.40 4.01 21.61
N LEU A 132 -1.40 3.10 20.63
CA LEU A 132 -1.31 3.49 19.21
C LEU A 132 -2.53 4.29 18.75
N LEU A 133 -3.73 3.94 19.22
CA LEU A 133 -4.95 4.70 18.94
C LEU A 133 -4.89 6.11 19.51
N ALA A 134 -4.26 6.30 20.67
CA ALA A 134 -4.03 7.63 21.24
C ALA A 134 -3.02 8.43 20.40
N LEU A 135 -1.97 7.77 19.89
CA LEU A 135 -0.95 8.41 19.04
C LEU A 135 -1.49 8.82 17.66
N LYS A 136 -2.40 8.04 17.05
CA LYS A 136 -3.06 8.39 15.78
C LYS A 136 -3.89 9.69 15.81
N LYS A 137 -4.31 10.12 16.99
CA LYS A 137 -5.20 11.30 17.16
C LYS A 137 -4.45 12.63 17.26
N HIS A 138 -3.12 12.59 17.29
CA HIS A 138 -2.23 13.74 17.46
C HIS A 138 -1.33 13.92 16.25
#